data_AF-A0ABD3SQJ2-F1
#
_entry.id   AF-A0ABD3SQJ2-F1
#
_cell.length_a   1.000
_cell.length_b   1.000
_cell.length_c   1.000
_cell.angle_alpha   90.00
_cell.angle_beta   90.00
_cell.angle_gamma   90.00
#
_symmetry.space_group_name_H-M   'P 1'
#
loop_
_entity.id
_entity.type
_entity.pdbx_description
1 polymer ?
#
loop_
_entity_poly.entity_id
_entity_poly.type
_entity_poly.pdbx_seq_one_letter_code
_entity_poly.pdbx_strand_id
1 'polypeptide(L)'
;MSNLRLKKREVIPEEDVEAPLIFPPKRDAAASPAASPMSVKASNGRTNNPALLVRLVLRKVLDQLSGDEDSGDITTLGGILALLKDIVIGIICGTLIMSTIIFLDHRNVIHLQSAHNYRNMAITILSDPDTREEVQEASGLIFLRSEDYERKVIEIKSVPTKVKDAEEKKKKVIADLEVIKKERDTMKPGYDELVKHPSLGLERYCGDCNWQGGTNCNARKDYLMSTYNLKEIKAKIEMMKSLPQCVKKD
;
A
#
# COMPACT_ATOMS: atom_id res chain seq x y z
N MET A 1 -13.89 15.79 -50.30
CA MET A 1 -14.56 14.54 -49.84
C MET A 1 -13.69 13.93 -48.75
N SER A 2 -13.95 14.29 -47.49
CA SER A 2 -13.12 13.89 -46.36
C SER A 2 -13.72 12.66 -45.70
N ASN A 3 -13.02 11.53 -45.78
CA ASN A 3 -13.43 10.25 -45.20
C ASN A 3 -13.35 10.32 -43.67
N LEU A 4 -14.49 10.61 -43.03
CA LEU A 4 -14.66 10.47 -41.57
C LEU A 4 -14.64 8.97 -41.22
N ARG A 5 -13.49 8.47 -40.79
CA ARG A 5 -13.38 7.17 -40.13
C ARG A 5 -14.08 7.25 -38.78
N LEU A 6 -15.25 6.61 -38.69
CA LEU A 6 -15.93 6.29 -37.45
C LEU A 6 -15.00 5.41 -36.60
N LYS A 7 -14.27 6.02 -35.66
CA LYS A 7 -13.55 5.32 -34.61
C LYS A 7 -14.61 4.78 -33.64
N LYS A 8 -14.90 3.49 -33.74
CA LYS A 8 -15.80 2.76 -32.85
C LYS A 8 -15.33 3.02 -31.42
N ARG A 9 -16.19 3.63 -30.60
CA ARG A 9 -15.95 3.83 -29.17
C ARG A 9 -15.84 2.43 -28.56
N GLU A 10 -14.62 2.01 -28.25
CA GLU A 10 -14.42 0.83 -27.40
C GLU A 10 -15.06 1.17 -26.06
N VAL A 11 -16.21 0.56 -25.82
CA VAL A 11 -16.80 0.46 -24.50
C VAL A 11 -15.76 -0.29 -23.69
N ILE A 12 -15.06 0.42 -22.81
CA ILE A 12 -14.25 -0.21 -21.78
C ILE A 12 -15.25 -1.09 -21.03
N PRO A 13 -15.12 -2.43 -21.07
CA PRO A 13 -16.01 -3.28 -20.30
C PRO A 13 -15.85 -2.85 -18.85
N GLU A 14 -16.98 -2.56 -18.18
CA GLU A 14 -17.01 -2.62 -16.73
C GLU A 14 -16.54 -4.03 -16.38
N GLU A 15 -15.29 -4.14 -15.96
CA GLU A 15 -14.82 -5.32 -15.26
C GLU A 15 -15.62 -5.34 -13.96
N ASP A 16 -16.73 -6.06 -13.99
CA ASP A 16 -17.42 -6.53 -12.80
C ASP A 16 -16.33 -7.10 -11.88
N VAL A 17 -16.07 -6.40 -10.79
CA VAL A 17 -15.22 -6.88 -9.71
C VAL A 17 -15.99 -8.02 -9.06
N GLU A 18 -15.97 -9.19 -9.68
CA GLU A 18 -16.40 -10.44 -9.06
C GLU A 18 -15.54 -10.62 -7.80
N ALA A 19 -16.23 -10.66 -6.66
CA ALA A 19 -15.61 -11.06 -5.41
C ALA A 19 -14.89 -12.40 -5.62
N PRO A 20 -13.62 -12.54 -5.18
CA PRO A 20 -12.85 -13.73 -5.47
C PRO A 20 -13.52 -14.95 -4.83
N LEU A 21 -14.04 -15.84 -5.67
CA LEU A 21 -14.44 -17.18 -5.27
C LEU A 21 -13.22 -17.88 -4.66
N ILE A 22 -13.32 -18.17 -3.36
CA ILE A 22 -12.34 -18.92 -2.59
C ILE A 22 -12.36 -20.36 -3.12
N PHE A 23 -11.47 -20.66 -4.08
CA PHE A 23 -11.19 -22.04 -4.45
C PHE A 23 -10.22 -22.65 -3.43
N PRO A 24 -10.48 -23.87 -2.93
CA PRO A 24 -9.52 -24.57 -2.08
C PRO A 24 -8.26 -24.90 -2.89
N PRO A 25 -7.05 -24.69 -2.32
CA PRO A 25 -5.81 -24.95 -3.05
C PRO A 25 -5.61 -26.46 -3.28
N LYS A 26 -5.33 -26.81 -4.54
CA LYS A 26 -4.84 -28.11 -4.98
C LYS A 26 -3.50 -28.39 -4.28
N ARG A 27 -3.41 -29.54 -3.61
CA ARG A 27 -2.16 -30.06 -3.03
C ARG A 27 -1.29 -30.62 -4.15
N ASP A 28 -0.30 -29.85 -4.57
CA ASP A 28 0.82 -30.37 -5.34
C ASP A 28 2.00 -30.65 -4.41
N ALA A 29 2.65 -31.78 -4.68
CA ALA A 29 3.64 -32.42 -3.82
C ALA A 29 4.90 -31.56 -3.62
N ALA A 30 5.40 -31.58 -2.39
CA ALA A 30 6.57 -30.86 -1.92
C ALA A 30 7.86 -31.27 -2.65
N ALA A 31 8.52 -30.30 -3.29
CA ALA A 31 9.94 -30.35 -3.60
C ALA A 31 10.65 -29.34 -2.69
N SER A 32 11.58 -29.85 -1.86
CA SER A 32 12.41 -29.03 -0.96
C SER A 32 13.36 -28.12 -1.76
N PRO A 33 13.49 -26.82 -1.42
CA PRO A 33 14.57 -26.02 -1.97
C PRO A 33 15.83 -26.13 -1.10
N ALA A 34 16.95 -26.43 -1.77
CA ALA A 34 18.29 -26.40 -1.21
C ALA A 34 18.70 -24.96 -0.86
N ALA A 35 19.25 -24.80 0.35
CA ALA A 35 19.79 -23.55 0.85
C ALA A 35 20.99 -23.10 0.00
N SER A 36 20.95 -21.87 -0.51
CA SER A 36 22.08 -21.20 -1.14
C SER A 36 22.82 -20.31 -0.13
N PRO A 37 24.16 -20.24 -0.16
CA PRO A 37 24.94 -19.40 0.75
C PRO A 37 24.93 -17.94 0.32
N MET A 38 24.64 -17.03 1.26
CA MET A 38 24.77 -15.59 1.06
C MET A 38 26.25 -15.20 0.96
N SER A 39 26.64 -14.68 -0.20
CA SER A 39 27.90 -14.01 -0.44
C SER A 39 27.82 -12.56 0.03
N VAL A 40 28.56 -12.24 1.10
CA VAL A 40 28.70 -10.88 1.64
C VAL A 40 29.78 -10.14 0.86
N LYS A 41 29.39 -9.13 0.08
CA LYS A 41 30.31 -8.19 -0.58
C LYS A 41 30.93 -7.27 0.47
N ALA A 42 32.26 -7.28 0.52
CA ALA A 42 33.08 -6.37 1.31
C ALA A 42 33.00 -4.93 0.76
N SER A 43 32.63 -3.99 1.62
CA SER A 43 32.86 -2.55 1.41
C SER A 43 34.03 -2.09 2.29
N ASN A 44 35.06 -1.54 1.64
CA ASN A 44 36.23 -0.91 2.26
C ASN A 44 35.84 0.25 3.19
N GLY A 45 36.45 0.30 4.36
CA GLY A 45 36.59 1.52 5.16
C GLY A 45 36.50 1.29 6.66
N ARG A 46 37.65 1.45 7.34
CA ARG A 46 37.90 1.33 8.80
C ARG A 46 37.88 -0.10 9.37
N THR A 47 39.08 -0.57 9.67
CA THR A 47 39.38 -1.79 10.45
C THR A 47 38.94 -1.64 11.90
N ASN A 48 37.64 -1.70 12.14
CA ASN A 48 37.10 -1.99 13.47
C ASN A 48 37.27 -3.49 13.71
N ASN A 49 38.50 -3.93 13.99
CA ASN A 49 38.73 -5.30 14.43
C ASN A 49 38.12 -5.44 15.83
N PRO A 50 36.95 -6.10 15.99
CA PRO A 50 36.29 -6.19 17.29
C PRO A 50 37.18 -6.90 18.30
N ALA A 51 38.09 -7.75 17.84
CA ALA A 51 39.09 -8.43 18.65
C ALA A 51 40.08 -7.46 19.33
N LEU A 52 40.45 -6.33 18.70
CA LEU A 52 41.37 -5.36 19.32
C LEU A 52 40.66 -4.53 20.39
N LEU A 53 39.39 -4.20 20.17
CA LEU A 53 38.57 -3.46 21.12
C LEU A 53 38.30 -4.32 22.37
N VAL A 54 37.95 -5.60 22.18
CA VAL A 54 37.81 -6.56 23.28
C VAL A 54 39.12 -6.71 24.05
N ARG A 55 40.27 -6.80 23.36
CA ARG A 55 41.58 -6.95 24.00
C ARG A 55 42.00 -5.70 24.80
N LEU A 56 41.66 -4.50 24.33
CA LEU A 56 41.88 -3.25 25.06
C LEU A 56 40.98 -3.12 26.29
N VAL A 57 39.71 -3.52 26.18
CA VAL A 57 38.78 -3.53 27.32
C VAL A 57 39.22 -4.56 28.36
N LEU A 58 39.58 -5.77 27.94
CA LEU A 58 40.09 -6.82 28.85
C LEU A 58 41.36 -6.37 29.58
N ARG A 59 42.29 -5.74 28.86
CA ARG A 59 43.54 -5.23 29.46
C ARG A 59 43.27 -4.13 30.48
N LYS A 60 42.33 -3.22 30.19
CA LYS A 60 41.97 -2.12 31.09
C LYS A 60 41.20 -2.61 32.33
N VAL A 61 40.40 -3.67 32.19
CA VAL A 61 39.71 -4.33 33.31
C VAL A 61 40.71 -5.11 34.16
N LEU A 62 41.67 -5.82 33.54
CA LEU A 62 42.78 -6.49 34.24
C LEU A 62 43.67 -5.50 34.98
N ASP A 63 44.04 -4.36 34.38
CA ASP A 63 44.82 -3.33 35.07
C ASP A 63 44.03 -2.69 36.24
N GLN A 64 42.69 -2.59 36.15
CA GLN A 64 41.87 -2.13 37.28
C GLN A 64 41.71 -3.16 38.40
N LEU A 65 41.76 -4.45 38.05
CA LEU A 65 41.76 -5.59 38.97
C LEU A 65 43.12 -5.80 39.64
N SER A 66 44.21 -5.50 38.93
CA SER A 66 45.60 -5.64 39.41
C SER A 66 46.19 -4.35 39.98
N GLY A 67 45.37 -3.30 40.14
CA GLY A 67 45.81 -2.01 40.67
C GLY A 67 46.26 -2.11 42.12
N ASP A 68 47.58 -2.25 42.28
CA ASP A 68 48.46 -2.06 43.43
C ASP A 68 47.86 -2.31 44.82
N GLU A 69 48.11 -3.52 45.31
CA GLU A 69 48.16 -3.86 46.73
C GLU A 69 49.42 -3.26 47.39
N ASP A 70 49.61 -1.95 47.34
CA ASP A 70 50.64 -1.31 48.17
C ASP A 70 50.05 -1.02 49.56
N SER A 71 50.16 -2.07 50.38
CA SER A 71 50.28 -2.11 51.85
C SER A 71 50.03 -0.79 52.61
N GLY A 72 48.85 -0.67 53.22
CA GLY A 72 48.54 0.39 54.17
C GLY A 72 47.29 0.10 55.00
N ASP A 73 47.48 -0.62 56.11
CA ASP A 73 46.60 -0.75 57.29
C ASP A 73 45.07 -0.87 57.09
N ILE A 74 44.59 -2.10 57.28
CA ILE A 74 43.19 -2.60 57.26
C ILE A 74 42.22 -1.84 58.19
N THR A 75 42.71 -0.98 59.08
CA THR A 75 41.90 -0.25 60.09
C THR A 75 41.39 1.11 59.64
N THR A 76 41.76 1.60 58.46
CA THR A 76 41.28 2.89 57.95
C THR A 76 40.27 2.71 56.83
N LEU A 77 39.49 3.77 56.59
CA LEU A 77 38.42 3.92 55.59
C LEU A 77 38.70 3.23 54.22
N GLY A 78 39.98 3.05 53.85
CA GLY A 78 40.43 2.36 52.65
C GLY A 78 40.01 0.88 52.54
N GLY A 79 39.93 0.14 53.65
CA GLY A 79 39.53 -1.27 53.62
C GLY A 79 38.06 -1.48 53.18
N ILE A 80 37.16 -0.61 53.61
CA ILE A 80 35.74 -0.64 53.23
C ILE A 80 35.57 -0.28 51.75
N LEU A 81 36.36 0.67 51.25
CA LEU A 81 36.38 1.07 49.84
C LEU A 81 36.88 -0.06 48.91
N ALA A 82 37.87 -0.84 49.34
CA ALA A 82 38.34 -2.01 48.60
C ALA A 82 37.23 -3.08 48.47
N LEU A 83 36.55 -3.41 49.57
CA LEU A 83 35.44 -4.37 49.55
C LEU A 83 34.27 -3.93 48.66
N LEU A 84 33.92 -2.64 48.69
CA LEU A 84 32.87 -2.11 47.82
C LEU A 84 33.26 -2.21 46.33
N LYS A 85 34.53 -1.94 46.01
CA LYS A 85 35.07 -2.05 44.65
C LYS A 85 34.96 -3.50 44.15
N ASP A 86 35.30 -4.49 44.97
CA ASP A 86 35.22 -5.90 44.59
C ASP A 86 33.78 -6.37 44.38
N ILE A 87 32.83 -5.93 45.20
CA ILE A 87 31.40 -6.22 45.02
C ILE A 87 30.91 -5.65 43.68
N VAL A 88 31.24 -4.39 43.38
CA VAL A 88 30.82 -3.75 42.12
C VAL A 88 31.45 -4.45 40.91
N ILE A 89 32.73 -4.81 40.98
CA ILE A 89 33.40 -5.56 39.91
C ILE A 89 32.77 -6.95 39.74
N GLY A 90 32.44 -7.64 40.85
CA GLY A 90 31.74 -8.91 40.83
C GLY A 90 30.39 -8.83 40.14
N ILE A 91 29.60 -7.78 40.41
CA ILE A 91 28.30 -7.54 39.75
C ILE A 91 28.50 -7.30 38.24
N ILE A 92 29.44 -6.44 37.86
CA ILE A 92 29.72 -6.17 36.44
C ILE A 92 30.16 -7.45 35.71
N CYS A 93 31.08 -8.20 36.31
CA CYS A 93 31.55 -9.48 35.76
C CYS A 93 30.40 -10.50 35.63
N GLY A 94 29.55 -10.61 36.66
CA GLY A 94 28.37 -11.48 36.64
C GLY A 94 27.39 -11.11 35.52
N THR A 95 27.08 -9.82 35.34
CA THR A 95 26.19 -9.37 34.26
C THR A 95 26.79 -9.63 32.86
N LEU A 96 28.10 -9.47 32.69
CA LEU A 96 28.79 -9.77 31.43
C LEU A 96 28.80 -11.28 31.13
N ILE A 97 29.04 -12.13 32.13
CA ILE A 97 28.99 -13.58 31.97
C ILE A 97 27.57 -14.01 31.59
N MET A 98 26.54 -13.53 32.30
CA MET A 98 25.14 -13.84 31.98
C MET A 98 24.75 -13.36 30.58
N SER A 99 25.15 -12.14 30.19
CA SER A 99 24.92 -11.63 28.84
C SER A 99 25.62 -12.48 27.77
N THR A 100 26.80 -13.02 28.07
CA THR A 100 27.56 -13.89 27.15
C THR A 100 26.88 -15.24 27.00
N ILE A 101 26.38 -15.82 28.09
CA ILE A 101 25.60 -17.08 28.05
C ILE A 101 24.34 -16.91 27.20
N ILE A 102 23.59 -15.82 27.40
CA ILE A 102 22.39 -15.51 26.59
C ILE A 102 22.76 -15.35 25.11
N PHE A 103 23.88 -14.69 24.82
CA PHE A 103 24.36 -14.53 23.44
C PHE A 103 24.76 -15.87 22.80
N LEU A 104 25.42 -16.76 23.55
CA LEU A 104 25.81 -18.09 23.08
C LEU A 104 24.59 -19.02 22.87
N ASP A 105 23.55 -18.88 23.69
CA ASP A 105 22.25 -19.55 23.51
C ASP A 105 21.55 -19.06 22.23
N HIS A 106 21.49 -17.75 22.00
CA HIS A 106 20.94 -17.17 20.77
C HIS A 106 21.72 -17.61 19.51
N ARG A 107 23.04 -17.86 19.63
CA ARG A 107 23.88 -18.38 18.55
C ARG A 107 23.82 -19.90 18.42
N ASN A 108 23.07 -20.59 19.28
CA ASN A 108 22.90 -22.04 19.29
C ASN A 108 24.23 -22.81 19.45
N VAL A 109 25.20 -22.22 20.16
CA VAL A 109 26.52 -22.83 20.42
C VAL A 109 26.47 -23.73 21.66
N ILE A 110 25.71 -23.33 22.68
CA ILE A 110 25.44 -24.13 23.87
C ILE A 110 23.98 -24.58 23.78
N HIS A 111 23.76 -25.88 23.63
CA HIS A 111 22.42 -26.45 23.64
C HIS A 111 21.91 -26.59 25.08
N LEU A 112 21.34 -25.52 25.61
CA LEU A 112 20.56 -25.60 26.84
C LEU A 112 19.24 -26.32 26.51
N GLN A 113 19.08 -27.57 26.97
CA GLN A 113 17.83 -28.33 26.79
C GLN A 113 16.61 -27.57 27.33
N SER A 114 16.79 -26.73 28.35
CA SER A 114 15.76 -25.86 28.89
C SER A 114 15.26 -24.82 27.88
N ALA A 115 16.14 -24.25 27.04
CA ALA A 115 15.76 -23.26 26.03
C ALA A 115 14.92 -23.90 24.90
N HIS A 116 15.23 -25.13 24.50
CA HIS A 116 14.41 -25.89 23.56
C HIS A 116 13.03 -26.23 24.13
N ASN A 117 12.97 -26.65 25.40
CA ASN A 117 11.69 -26.90 26.05
C ASN A 117 10.84 -25.64 26.17
N TYR A 118 11.44 -24.50 26.53
CA TYR A 118 10.75 -23.22 26.57
C TYR A 118 10.26 -22.80 25.19
N ARG A 119 11.09 -22.97 24.15
CA ARG A 119 10.71 -22.64 22.77
C ARG A 119 9.58 -23.52 22.26
N ASN A 120 9.62 -24.83 22.53
CA ASN A 120 8.55 -25.75 22.14
C ASN A 120 7.25 -25.45 22.89
N MET A 121 7.33 -25.11 24.17
CA MET A 121 6.17 -24.69 24.96
C MET A 121 5.60 -23.37 24.42
N ALA A 122 6.44 -22.37 24.12
CA ALA A 122 6.02 -21.11 23.53
C ALA A 122 5.36 -21.32 22.16
N ILE A 123 5.92 -22.20 21.31
CA ILE A 123 5.31 -22.56 20.02
C ILE A 123 3.96 -23.26 20.24
N THR A 124 3.86 -24.14 21.22
CA THR A 124 2.60 -24.85 21.53
C THR A 124 1.53 -23.87 22.01
N ILE A 125 1.87 -22.99 22.95
CA ILE A 125 0.97 -21.94 23.45
C ILE A 125 0.55 -20.99 22.32
N LEU A 126 1.49 -20.60 21.44
CA LEU A 126 1.21 -19.78 20.27
C LEU A 126 0.56 -20.57 19.12
N SER A 127 0.37 -21.88 19.24
CA SER A 127 -0.36 -22.67 18.25
C SER A 127 -1.86 -22.73 18.58
N ASP A 128 -2.23 -22.53 19.85
CA ASP A 128 -3.62 -22.48 20.27
C ASP A 128 -4.27 -21.15 19.79
N PRO A 129 -5.41 -21.22 19.07
CA PRO A 129 -6.05 -20.03 18.50
C PRO A 129 -6.52 -19.05 19.57
N ASP A 130 -7.09 -19.55 20.67
CA ASP A 130 -7.65 -18.73 21.74
C ASP A 130 -6.55 -17.87 22.42
N THR A 131 -5.40 -18.49 22.70
CA THR A 131 -4.26 -17.78 23.29
C THR A 131 -3.64 -16.77 22.32
N ARG A 132 -3.62 -17.08 21.02
CA ARG A 132 -3.13 -16.13 20.02
C ARG A 132 -4.02 -14.89 19.94
N GLU A 133 -5.34 -15.05 20.01
CA GLU A 133 -6.28 -13.92 19.98
C GLU A 133 -6.10 -13.04 21.22
N GLU A 134 -5.98 -13.63 22.41
CA GLU A 134 -5.73 -12.89 23.65
C GLU A 134 -4.40 -12.12 23.60
N VAL A 135 -3.31 -12.76 23.15
CA VAL A 135 -2.01 -12.10 23.03
C VAL A 135 -2.03 -11.03 21.93
N GLN A 136 -2.75 -11.27 20.83
CA GLN A 136 -2.93 -10.29 19.75
C GLN A 136 -3.70 -9.06 20.22
N GLU A 137 -4.76 -9.24 21.01
CA GLU A 137 -5.52 -8.16 21.61
C GLU A 137 -4.66 -7.39 22.63
N ALA A 138 -3.94 -8.10 23.51
CA ALA A 138 -3.12 -7.49 24.54
C ALA A 138 -1.89 -6.74 23.99
N SER A 139 -1.29 -7.24 22.91
CA SER A 139 -0.07 -6.65 22.32
C SER A 139 -0.33 -5.67 21.17
N GLY A 140 -1.53 -5.70 20.59
CA GLY A 140 -1.84 -4.98 19.34
C GLY A 140 -1.05 -5.49 18.13
N LEU A 141 -0.39 -6.64 18.23
CA LEU A 141 0.38 -7.25 17.13
C LEU A 141 -0.45 -8.34 16.45
N ILE A 142 -0.54 -8.27 15.12
CA ILE A 142 -1.20 -9.30 14.32
C ILE A 142 -0.20 -10.44 14.08
N PHE A 143 -0.47 -11.61 14.64
CA PHE A 143 0.30 -12.82 14.34
C PHE A 143 -0.19 -13.43 13.04
N LEU A 144 0.59 -13.30 11.96
CA LEU A 144 0.33 -14.03 10.71
C LEU A 144 1.09 -15.35 10.69
N ARG A 145 0.50 -16.38 10.07
CA ARG A 145 1.26 -17.59 9.72
C ARG A 145 2.31 -17.24 8.67
N SER A 146 3.41 -17.99 8.63
CA SER A 146 4.51 -17.76 7.68
C SER A 146 4.03 -17.72 6.23
N GLU A 147 3.11 -18.61 5.85
CA GLU A 147 2.52 -18.66 4.51
C GLU A 147 1.70 -17.40 4.17
N ASP A 148 0.90 -16.90 5.13
CA ASP A 148 0.11 -15.70 4.96
C ASP A 148 0.99 -14.45 4.89
N TYR A 149 2.05 -14.43 5.71
CA TYR A 149 3.05 -13.37 5.68
C TYR A 149 3.74 -13.30 4.33
N GLU A 150 4.21 -14.42 3.78
CA GLU A 150 4.84 -14.45 2.46
C GLU A 150 3.88 -14.00 1.35
N ARG A 151 2.63 -14.45 1.39
CA ARG A 151 1.59 -14.02 0.45
C ARG A 151 1.38 -12.50 0.52
N LYS A 152 1.30 -11.94 1.73
CA LYS A 152 1.15 -10.49 1.95
C LYS A 152 2.38 -9.72 1.48
N VAL A 153 3.58 -10.25 1.68
CA VAL A 153 4.81 -9.64 1.18
C VAL A 153 4.84 -9.62 -0.35
N ILE A 154 4.40 -10.70 -1.02
CA ILE A 154 4.30 -10.75 -2.49
C ILE A 154 3.26 -9.74 -2.99
N GLU A 155 2.10 -9.68 -2.34
CA GLU A 155 1.05 -8.72 -2.65
C GLU A 155 1.59 -7.28 -2.55
N ILE A 156 2.22 -6.92 -1.43
CA ILE A 156 2.84 -5.61 -1.20
C ILE A 156 3.90 -5.30 -2.25
N LYS A 157 4.76 -6.28 -2.61
CA LYS A 157 5.77 -6.12 -3.66
C LYS A 157 5.17 -5.90 -5.05
N SER A 158 3.94 -6.36 -5.29
CA SER A 158 3.23 -6.14 -6.57
C SER A 158 2.47 -4.80 -6.63
N VAL A 159 2.26 -4.11 -5.50
CA VAL A 159 1.55 -2.82 -5.49
C VAL A 159 2.27 -1.74 -6.30
N PRO A 160 3.61 -1.54 -6.19
CA PRO A 160 4.31 -0.51 -6.96
C PRO A 160 4.16 -0.66 -8.47
N THR A 161 4.07 -1.89 -9.00
CA THR A 161 3.85 -2.10 -10.44
C THR A 161 2.42 -1.75 -10.82
N LYS A 162 1.42 -2.21 -10.06
CA LYS A 162 0.01 -1.85 -10.29
C LYS A 162 -0.24 -0.34 -10.22
N VAL A 163 0.42 0.36 -9.30
CA VAL A 163 0.34 1.82 -9.17
C VAL A 163 0.95 2.50 -10.40
N LYS A 164 2.12 2.05 -10.87
CA LYS A 164 2.74 2.59 -12.10
C LYS A 164 1.86 2.38 -13.33
N ASP A 165 1.28 1.19 -13.49
CA ASP A 165 0.39 0.88 -14.61
C ASP A 165 -0.88 1.75 -14.58
N ALA A 166 -1.46 1.97 -13.39
CA ALA A 166 -2.60 2.86 -13.21
C ALA A 166 -2.25 4.33 -13.49
N GLU A 167 -1.07 4.80 -13.07
CA GLU A 167 -0.58 6.14 -13.39
C GLU A 167 -0.37 6.33 -14.90
N GLU A 168 0.16 5.31 -15.60
CA GLU A 168 0.33 5.37 -17.06
C GLU A 168 -1.02 5.41 -17.78
N LYS A 169 -1.99 4.58 -17.35
CA LYS A 169 -3.36 4.62 -17.87
C LYS A 169 -4.00 5.99 -17.64
N LYS A 170 -3.85 6.56 -16.45
CA LYS A 170 -4.36 7.91 -16.14
C LYS A 170 -3.74 8.99 -17.03
N LYS A 171 -2.43 8.93 -17.27
CA LYS A 171 -1.74 9.86 -18.19
C LYS A 171 -2.27 9.75 -19.62
N LYS A 172 -2.51 8.53 -20.13
CA LYS A 172 -3.10 8.32 -21.47
C LYS A 172 -4.51 8.91 -21.57
N VAL A 173 -5.36 8.68 -20.57
CA VAL A 173 -6.72 9.25 -20.53
C VAL A 173 -6.70 10.77 -20.50
N ILE A 174 -5.78 11.39 -19.76
CA ILE A 174 -5.63 12.85 -19.72
C ILE A 174 -5.21 13.39 -21.10
N ALA A 175 -4.22 12.75 -21.74
CA ALA A 175 -3.79 13.14 -23.07
C ALA A 175 -4.92 13.03 -24.12
N ASP A 176 -5.68 11.93 -24.10
CA ASP A 176 -6.82 11.74 -24.99
C ASP A 176 -7.94 12.77 -24.74
N LEU A 177 -8.21 13.12 -23.48
CA LEU A 177 -9.18 14.17 -23.13
C LEU A 177 -8.75 15.54 -23.64
N GLU A 178 -7.46 15.87 -23.60
CA GLU A 178 -6.94 17.11 -24.16
C GLU A 178 -7.10 17.16 -25.69
N VAL A 179 -6.87 16.04 -26.39
CA VAL A 179 -7.10 15.94 -27.84
C VAL A 179 -8.59 16.13 -28.17
N ILE A 180 -9.47 15.40 -27.47
CA ILE A 180 -10.93 15.52 -27.66
C ILE A 180 -11.42 16.94 -27.38
N LYS A 181 -10.86 17.60 -26.36
CA LYS A 181 -11.19 18.99 -26.04
C LYS A 181 -10.78 19.94 -27.17
N LYS A 182 -9.57 19.78 -27.71
CA LYS A 182 -9.10 20.58 -28.86
C LYS A 182 -9.95 20.36 -30.11
N GLU A 183 -10.31 19.11 -30.41
CA GLU A 183 -11.21 18.78 -31.53
C GLU A 183 -12.60 19.42 -31.34
N ARG A 184 -13.16 19.33 -30.13
CA ARG A 184 -14.43 19.99 -29.79
C ARG A 184 -14.34 21.50 -29.99
N ASP A 185 -13.28 22.13 -29.48
CA ASP A 185 -13.12 23.59 -29.56
C ASP A 185 -12.95 24.05 -31.02
N THR A 186 -12.36 23.22 -31.88
CA THR A 186 -12.23 23.47 -33.32
C THR A 186 -13.57 23.31 -34.06
N MET A 187 -14.41 22.36 -33.65
CA MET A 187 -15.73 22.16 -34.28
C MET A 187 -16.83 23.08 -33.74
N LYS A 188 -16.65 23.62 -32.52
CA LYS A 188 -17.62 24.50 -31.86
C LYS A 188 -18.05 25.71 -32.70
N PRO A 189 -17.15 26.49 -33.33
CA PRO A 189 -17.60 27.65 -34.11
C PRO A 189 -18.48 27.24 -35.31
N GLY A 190 -18.12 26.18 -36.03
CA GLY A 190 -18.93 25.69 -37.15
C GLY A 190 -20.27 25.11 -36.71
N TYR A 191 -20.30 24.46 -35.55
CA TYR A 191 -21.56 24.03 -34.93
C TYR A 191 -22.43 25.23 -34.57
N ASP A 192 -21.91 26.22 -33.84
CA ASP A 192 -22.64 27.40 -33.40
C ASP A 192 -23.18 28.22 -34.58
N GLU A 193 -22.47 28.26 -35.70
CA GLU A 193 -22.94 28.85 -36.96
C GLU A 193 -24.10 28.06 -37.57
N LEU A 194 -23.98 26.73 -37.65
CA LEU A 194 -25.05 25.85 -38.14
C LEU A 194 -26.32 25.96 -37.29
N VAL A 195 -26.21 26.06 -35.96
CA VAL A 195 -27.35 26.23 -35.06
C VAL A 195 -28.11 27.52 -35.32
N LYS A 196 -27.40 28.59 -35.69
CA LYS A 196 -27.99 29.91 -35.98
C LYS A 196 -28.56 30.02 -37.39
N HIS A 197 -28.35 29.02 -38.24
CA HIS A 197 -28.77 29.11 -39.63
C HIS A 197 -30.32 29.10 -39.73
N PRO A 198 -30.95 30.11 -40.38
CA PRO A 198 -32.41 30.26 -40.43
C PRO A 198 -33.16 29.05 -41.02
N SER A 199 -32.49 28.22 -41.81
CA SER A 199 -33.10 27.01 -42.40
C SER A 199 -33.53 25.97 -41.37
N LEU A 200 -33.00 26.01 -40.14
CA LEU A 200 -33.42 25.10 -39.06
C LEU A 200 -34.71 25.55 -38.37
N GLY A 201 -35.11 26.83 -38.53
CA GLY A 201 -36.31 27.38 -37.91
C GLY A 201 -36.28 27.41 -36.38
N LEU A 202 -35.12 27.22 -35.75
CA LEU A 202 -35.01 27.06 -34.29
C LEU A 202 -35.45 28.32 -33.53
N GLU A 203 -35.38 29.49 -34.15
CA GLU A 203 -35.86 30.77 -33.63
C GLU A 203 -37.38 30.79 -33.40
N ARG A 204 -38.13 29.99 -34.16
CA ARG A 204 -39.58 29.84 -34.04
C ARG A 204 -39.99 28.88 -32.94
N TYR A 205 -39.05 28.17 -32.30
CA TYR A 205 -39.39 27.28 -31.19
C TYR A 205 -39.92 28.09 -29.99
N CYS A 206 -41.09 27.69 -29.48
CA CYS A 206 -41.72 28.26 -28.30
C CYS A 206 -41.61 27.28 -27.12
N GLY A 207 -40.63 27.51 -26.24
CA GLY A 207 -40.41 26.64 -25.07
C GLY A 207 -41.53 26.72 -24.02
N ASP A 208 -42.13 27.90 -23.88
CA ASP A 208 -43.14 28.20 -22.85
C ASP A 208 -44.58 27.96 -23.33
N CYS A 209 -44.76 27.59 -24.60
CA CYS A 209 -46.09 27.30 -25.13
C CYS A 209 -46.70 26.06 -24.46
N ASN A 210 -48.00 26.13 -24.19
CA ASN A 210 -48.75 25.03 -23.59
C ASN A 210 -48.91 23.88 -24.58
N TRP A 211 -48.39 22.72 -24.18
CA TRP A 211 -48.63 21.47 -24.85
C TRP A 211 -49.95 20.85 -24.35
N GLN A 212 -50.68 20.17 -25.25
CA GLN A 212 -51.93 19.49 -24.94
C GLN A 212 -51.64 18.34 -23.97
N GLY A 213 -51.80 18.61 -22.68
CA GLY A 213 -51.32 17.76 -21.58
C GLY A 213 -51.01 18.52 -20.29
N GLY A 214 -51.16 19.86 -20.28
CA GLY A 214 -50.96 20.68 -19.08
C GLY A 214 -49.49 20.94 -18.74
N THR A 215 -48.57 20.66 -19.67
CA THR A 215 -47.14 20.97 -19.53
C THR A 215 -46.69 21.94 -20.62
N ASN A 216 -45.49 22.50 -20.49
CA ASN A 216 -44.89 23.32 -21.54
C ASN A 216 -44.09 22.46 -22.55
N CYS A 217 -43.82 23.04 -23.72
CA CYS A 217 -43.03 22.38 -24.77
C CYS A 217 -41.61 22.03 -24.31
N ASN A 218 -41.01 22.81 -23.40
CA ASN A 218 -39.69 22.52 -22.82
C ASN A 218 -39.67 21.23 -22.00
N ALA A 219 -40.65 21.01 -21.12
CA ALA A 219 -40.77 19.78 -20.33
C ALA A 219 -40.94 18.56 -21.24
N ARG A 220 -41.70 18.71 -22.33
CA ARG A 220 -41.84 17.64 -23.33
C ARG A 220 -40.55 17.41 -24.11
N LYS A 221 -39.81 18.45 -24.47
CA LYS A 221 -38.47 18.36 -25.08
C LYS A 221 -37.49 17.65 -24.15
N ASP A 222 -37.47 17.98 -22.85
CA ASP A 222 -36.61 17.32 -21.86
C ASP A 222 -37.00 15.84 -21.65
N TYR A 223 -38.31 15.53 -21.71
CA TYR A 223 -38.78 14.13 -21.77
C TYR A 223 -38.27 13.40 -23.02
N LEU A 224 -38.30 14.03 -24.20
CA LEU A 224 -37.77 13.42 -25.42
C LEU A 224 -36.25 13.23 -25.35
N MET A 225 -35.53 14.19 -24.77
CA MET A 225 -34.08 14.09 -24.56
C MET A 225 -33.74 12.94 -23.61
N SER A 226 -34.45 12.80 -22.49
CA SER A 226 -34.20 11.73 -21.50
C SER A 226 -34.66 10.34 -21.99
N THR A 227 -35.86 10.26 -22.59
CA THR A 227 -36.46 8.99 -23.01
C THR A 227 -35.80 8.41 -24.26
N TYR A 228 -35.47 9.24 -25.24
CA TYR A 228 -34.96 8.80 -26.54
C TYR A 228 -33.49 9.17 -26.78
N ASN A 229 -32.81 9.72 -25.77
CA ASN A 229 -31.42 10.18 -25.84
C ASN A 229 -31.17 11.13 -27.04
N LEU A 230 -32.17 11.96 -27.34
CA LEU A 230 -32.10 12.91 -28.45
C LEU A 230 -31.25 14.11 -28.08
N LYS A 231 -30.43 14.58 -29.02
CA LYS A 231 -29.74 15.87 -28.88
C LYS A 231 -30.75 17.01 -28.89
N GLU A 232 -30.51 18.04 -28.09
CA GLU A 232 -31.43 19.16 -27.86
C GLU A 232 -32.01 19.76 -29.16
N ILE A 233 -31.16 20.01 -30.16
CA ILE A 233 -31.59 20.56 -31.45
C ILE A 233 -32.56 19.64 -32.18
N LYS A 234 -32.26 18.34 -32.22
CA LYS A 234 -33.12 17.36 -32.88
C LYS A 234 -34.45 17.23 -32.15
N ALA A 235 -34.43 17.24 -30.81
CA ALA A 235 -35.63 17.25 -29.98
C ALA A 235 -36.50 18.49 -30.27
N LYS A 236 -35.91 19.69 -30.35
CA LYS A 236 -36.62 20.92 -30.73
C LYS A 236 -37.27 20.81 -32.12
N ILE A 237 -36.53 20.32 -33.12
CA ILE A 237 -37.03 20.15 -34.48
C ILE A 237 -38.18 19.13 -34.53
N GLU A 238 -38.06 17.99 -33.84
CA GLU A 238 -39.12 16.98 -33.77
C GLU A 238 -40.37 17.51 -33.05
N MET A 239 -40.20 18.30 -31.99
CA MET A 239 -41.31 18.99 -31.32
C MET A 239 -42.03 19.96 -32.25
N MET A 240 -41.30 20.78 -32.99
CA MET A 240 -41.89 21.71 -33.95
C MET A 240 -42.61 21.00 -35.11
N LYS A 241 -42.11 19.84 -35.55
CA LYS A 241 -42.72 19.04 -36.61
C LYS A 241 -43.99 18.31 -36.16
N SER A 242 -43.98 17.76 -34.95
CA SER A 242 -45.08 16.96 -34.42
C SER A 242 -46.19 17.81 -33.82
N LEU A 243 -45.87 19.00 -33.30
CA LEU A 243 -46.76 19.80 -32.48
C LEU A 243 -46.70 21.27 -32.93
N PRO A 244 -47.62 21.73 -33.81
CA PRO A 244 -47.62 23.10 -34.31
C PRO A 244 -47.81 24.16 -33.21
N GLN A 245 -48.36 23.79 -32.05
CA GLN A 245 -48.48 24.66 -30.87
C GLN A 245 -47.12 25.03 -30.23
N CYS A 246 -46.05 24.29 -30.51
CA CYS A 246 -44.71 24.60 -30.04
C CYS A 246 -43.93 25.52 -31.01
N VAL A 247 -44.62 26.06 -32.02
CA VAL A 247 -44.09 27.05 -32.97
C VAL A 247 -44.70 28.41 -32.63
N LYS A 248 -43.85 29.43 -32.44
CA LYS A 248 -44.27 30.82 -32.28
C LYS A 248 -45.06 31.23 -33.52
N LYS A 249 -46.25 31.78 -33.32
CA LYS A 249 -47.03 32.42 -34.39
C LYS A 249 -46.49 33.85 -34.52
N ASP A 250 -45.92 34.14 -35.69
CA ASP A 250 -45.54 35.52 -36.07
C ASP A 250 -46.79 36.40 -36.21
#